data_AF-A0A6D0IKT9-F1
#
_entry.id   AF-A0A6D0IKT9-F1
#
_cell.length_a   1.000
_cell.length_b   1.000
_cell.length_c   1.000
_cell.angle_alpha   90.00
_cell.angle_beta   90.00
_cell.angle_gamma   90.00
#
_symmetry.space_group_name_H-M   'P 1'
#
loop_
_entity.id
_entity.type
_entity.pdbx_description
1 polymer ?
#
loop_
_entity_poly.entity_id
_entity_poly.type
_entity_poly.pdbx_seq_one_letter_code
_entity_poly.pdbx_strand_id
1 'polypeptide(L)'
;ISIDGHVEGWFTDDTAMRFEAYGWHVIRDIDGHDAASIKRAVEEARAVTDKPSLLMCKTIIGFGSPNKAGTHDSHGAPLGDAEIALTREQLGWKYAPFEIPSEIYAQWDAKEVGQAKESAWNEKFAAYAKAYPQEAAEFTRRMKGEMPSDFDAKAKEFIAKLQANPAKIASRKASQNAIEAFGPLLPEFLGGSADLAPSNLTLWSGSKAINEDAAGNYIHYGVREFGMTAIANGISLHGG
;
A
#
# COMPACT_ATOMS: atom_id res chain seq x y z
N ILE A 1 -16.13 -17.27 -7.61
CA ILE A 1 -17.38 -17.11 -6.83
C ILE A 1 -17.42 -15.70 -6.30
N SER A 2 -18.55 -15.02 -6.42
CA SER A 2 -18.88 -13.76 -5.74
C SER A 2 -20.19 -13.94 -4.97
N ILE A 3 -20.73 -12.86 -4.39
CA ILE A 3 -22.00 -12.89 -3.63
C ILE A 3 -23.13 -13.54 -4.44
N ASP A 4 -23.29 -13.14 -5.70
CA ASP A 4 -24.36 -13.65 -6.57
C ASP A 4 -24.13 -15.08 -7.10
N GLY A 5 -22.99 -15.72 -6.80
CA GLY A 5 -22.69 -17.10 -7.20
C GLY A 5 -21.47 -17.26 -8.12
N HIS A 6 -21.63 -18.13 -9.12
CA HIS A 6 -20.63 -18.42 -10.16
C HIS A 6 -20.39 -17.20 -11.04
N VAL A 7 -19.14 -16.74 -11.12
CA VAL A 7 -18.78 -15.42 -11.67
C VAL A 7 -18.92 -15.34 -13.19
N GLU A 8 -19.00 -16.47 -13.88
CA GLU A 8 -19.03 -16.60 -15.34
C GLU A 8 -20.20 -15.85 -15.97
N GLY A 9 -21.26 -15.56 -15.20
CA GLY A 9 -22.41 -14.76 -15.66
C GLY A 9 -22.14 -13.25 -15.76
N TRP A 10 -21.12 -12.71 -15.08
CA TRP A 10 -20.86 -11.27 -15.00
C TRP A 10 -19.37 -10.87 -15.00
N PHE A 11 -18.45 -11.81 -14.95
CA PHE A 11 -17.01 -11.57 -14.98
C PHE A 11 -16.28 -12.70 -15.72
N THR A 12 -15.85 -12.41 -16.94
CA THR A 12 -15.23 -13.37 -17.87
C THR A 12 -13.90 -12.87 -18.47
N ASP A 13 -13.28 -11.86 -17.85
CA ASP A 13 -11.98 -11.34 -18.26
C ASP A 13 -10.93 -12.45 -18.27
N ASP A 14 -10.08 -12.47 -19.30
CA ASP A 14 -8.73 -12.99 -19.14
C ASP A 14 -7.95 -12.02 -18.25
N THR A 15 -8.06 -12.24 -16.94
CA THR A 15 -7.42 -11.39 -15.94
C THR A 15 -5.91 -11.41 -16.09
N ALA A 16 -5.32 -12.56 -16.46
CA ALA A 16 -3.88 -12.66 -16.62
C ALA A 16 -3.41 -11.75 -17.76
N MET A 17 -4.05 -11.86 -18.92
CA MET A 17 -3.75 -11.05 -20.10
C MET A 17 -3.98 -9.55 -19.86
N ARG A 18 -5.04 -9.19 -19.11
CA ARG A 18 -5.28 -7.80 -18.70
C ARG A 18 -4.11 -7.21 -17.92
N PHE A 19 -3.55 -7.96 -16.96
CA PHE A 19 -2.42 -7.49 -16.15
C PHE A 19 -1.10 -7.49 -16.94
N GLU A 20 -0.89 -8.43 -17.85
CA GLU A 20 0.24 -8.39 -18.78
C GLU A 20 0.20 -7.14 -19.67
N ALA A 21 -0.98 -6.73 -20.13
CA ALA A 21 -1.15 -5.49 -20.88
C ALA A 21 -0.80 -4.23 -20.07
N TYR A 22 -0.85 -4.29 -18.73
CA TYR A 22 -0.35 -3.23 -17.85
C TYR A 22 1.17 -3.30 -17.60
N GLY A 23 1.86 -4.29 -18.18
CA GLY A 23 3.29 -4.52 -18.00
C GLY A 23 3.65 -5.31 -16.74
N TRP A 24 2.69 -5.98 -16.09
CA TRP A 24 2.95 -6.80 -14.90
C TRP A 24 3.60 -8.13 -15.24
N HIS A 25 4.34 -8.68 -14.28
CA HIS A 25 4.73 -10.08 -14.26
C HIS A 25 3.56 -10.92 -13.73
N VAL A 26 3.14 -11.96 -14.45
CA VAL A 26 1.96 -12.75 -14.07
C VAL A 26 2.31 -14.23 -14.00
N ILE A 27 2.09 -14.83 -12.82
CA ILE A 27 2.24 -16.28 -12.60
C ILE A 27 0.83 -16.89 -12.54
N ARG A 28 0.52 -17.71 -13.54
CA ARG A 28 -0.81 -18.33 -13.72
C ARG A 28 -0.93 -19.66 -12.99
N ASP A 29 -2.18 -20.07 -12.77
CA ASP A 29 -2.57 -21.43 -12.41
C ASP A 29 -1.84 -22.01 -11.18
N ILE A 30 -1.55 -21.16 -10.20
CA ILE A 30 -0.94 -21.59 -8.94
C ILE A 30 -2.02 -22.34 -8.15
N ASP A 31 -1.72 -23.57 -7.72
CA ASP A 31 -2.55 -24.25 -6.73
C ASP A 31 -2.45 -23.51 -5.39
N GLY A 32 -3.53 -22.83 -5.00
CA GLY A 32 -3.59 -22.05 -3.77
C GLY A 32 -3.69 -22.88 -2.50
N HIS A 33 -3.73 -24.22 -2.61
CA HIS A 33 -3.70 -25.16 -1.48
C HIS A 33 -2.40 -25.97 -1.41
N ASP A 34 -1.45 -25.74 -2.32
CA ASP A 34 -0.12 -26.35 -2.27
C ASP A 34 0.95 -25.33 -1.84
N ALA A 35 1.46 -25.50 -0.62
CA ALA A 35 2.46 -24.61 -0.04
C ALA A 35 3.75 -24.53 -0.88
N ALA A 36 4.15 -25.62 -1.55
CA ALA A 36 5.34 -25.63 -2.38
C ALA A 36 5.17 -24.80 -3.66
N SER A 37 3.99 -24.86 -4.29
CA SER A 37 3.65 -24.04 -5.46
C SER A 37 3.58 -22.56 -5.12
N ILE A 38 2.95 -22.20 -4.00
CA ILE A 38 2.90 -20.81 -3.52
C ILE A 38 4.31 -20.29 -3.24
N LYS A 39 5.14 -21.08 -2.53
CA LYS A 39 6.52 -20.70 -2.21
C LYS A 39 7.33 -20.40 -3.47
N ARG A 40 7.29 -21.28 -4.48
CA ARG A 40 8.00 -21.09 -5.76
C ARG A 40 7.54 -19.81 -6.46
N ALA A 41 6.22 -19.56 -6.51
CA ALA A 41 5.67 -18.38 -7.14
C ALA A 41 6.11 -17.08 -6.43
N VAL A 42 6.16 -17.08 -5.10
CA VAL A 42 6.65 -15.92 -4.32
C VAL A 42 8.14 -15.68 -4.54
N GLU A 43 8.95 -16.74 -4.64
CA GLU A 43 10.38 -16.63 -4.94
C GLU A 43 10.63 -16.05 -6.34
N GLU A 44 9.91 -16.56 -7.34
CA GLU A 44 9.96 -16.06 -8.71
C GLU A 44 9.56 -14.58 -8.78
N ALA A 45 8.44 -14.21 -8.15
CA ALA A 45 7.97 -12.83 -8.12
C ALA A 45 8.97 -11.87 -7.46
N ARG A 46 9.68 -12.30 -6.41
CA ARG A 46 10.70 -11.47 -5.74
C ARG A 46 11.98 -11.31 -6.57
N ALA A 47 12.24 -12.20 -7.50
CA ALA A 47 13.38 -12.11 -8.40
C ALA A 47 13.15 -11.12 -9.55
N VAL A 48 11.90 -10.78 -9.85
CA VAL A 48 11.52 -9.74 -10.82
C VAL A 48 11.53 -8.37 -10.13
N THR A 49 12.49 -7.52 -10.47
CA THR A 49 12.72 -6.24 -9.77
C THR A 49 12.27 -5.00 -10.55
N ASP A 50 11.84 -5.16 -11.79
CA ASP A 50 11.45 -4.08 -12.70
C ASP A 50 9.94 -4.04 -12.98
N LYS A 51 9.17 -4.96 -12.39
CA LYS A 51 7.72 -5.06 -12.58
C LYS A 51 6.99 -5.42 -11.28
N PRO A 52 5.76 -4.93 -11.08
CA PRO A 52 4.85 -5.53 -10.11
C PRO A 52 4.46 -6.96 -10.55
N SER A 53 4.14 -7.81 -9.57
CA SER A 53 3.75 -9.21 -9.81
C SER A 53 2.31 -9.49 -9.40
N LEU A 54 1.58 -10.25 -10.23
CA LEU A 54 0.29 -10.85 -9.90
C LEU A 54 0.44 -12.37 -9.84
N LEU A 55 0.10 -12.96 -8.69
CA LEU A 55 0.11 -14.41 -8.47
C LEU A 55 -1.34 -14.91 -8.50
N MET A 56 -1.71 -15.64 -9.54
CA MET A 56 -3.08 -16.15 -9.70
C MET A 56 -3.26 -17.49 -9.00
N CYS A 57 -3.56 -17.43 -7.70
CA CYS A 57 -3.83 -18.60 -6.88
C CYS A 57 -5.26 -19.10 -7.08
N LYS A 58 -5.40 -20.30 -7.63
CA LYS A 58 -6.67 -21.02 -7.70
C LYS A 58 -6.98 -21.62 -6.34
N THR A 59 -8.07 -21.18 -5.73
CA THR A 59 -8.52 -21.63 -4.41
C THR A 59 -9.95 -22.14 -4.47
N ILE A 60 -10.39 -22.74 -3.35
CA ILE A 60 -11.78 -23.14 -3.12
C ILE A 60 -12.24 -22.30 -1.93
N ILE A 61 -13.21 -21.40 -2.15
CA ILE A 61 -13.81 -20.64 -1.04
C ILE A 61 -14.45 -21.62 -0.05
N GLY A 62 -14.27 -21.38 1.26
CA GLY A 62 -14.77 -22.30 2.28
C GLY A 62 -14.08 -23.67 2.30
N PHE A 63 -12.86 -23.80 1.77
CA PHE A 63 -12.08 -25.06 1.78
C PHE A 63 -12.15 -25.76 3.15
N GLY A 64 -12.49 -27.06 3.12
CA GLY A 64 -12.69 -27.88 4.32
C GLY A 64 -14.16 -28.12 4.67
N SER A 65 -15.09 -27.23 4.30
CA SER A 65 -16.52 -27.44 4.53
C SER A 65 -17.10 -28.40 3.48
N PRO A 66 -17.59 -29.60 3.86
CA PRO A 66 -18.06 -30.57 2.88
C PRO A 66 -19.27 -30.08 2.07
N ASN A 67 -20.16 -29.30 2.68
CA ASN A 67 -21.43 -28.91 2.04
C ASN A 67 -21.43 -27.47 1.50
N LYS A 68 -20.48 -26.61 1.91
CA LYS A 68 -20.42 -25.20 1.47
C LYS A 68 -19.11 -24.80 0.79
N ALA A 69 -18.10 -25.68 0.73
CA ALA A 69 -16.90 -25.38 -0.06
C ALA A 69 -17.25 -25.22 -1.54
N GLY A 70 -16.72 -24.17 -2.17
CA GLY A 70 -16.99 -23.89 -3.58
C GLY A 70 -18.40 -23.37 -3.85
N THR A 71 -19.11 -22.83 -2.84
CA THR A 71 -20.41 -22.17 -3.01
C THR A 71 -20.41 -20.75 -2.46
N HIS A 72 -21.33 -19.91 -2.91
CA HIS A 72 -21.50 -18.54 -2.40
C HIS A 72 -22.02 -18.51 -0.95
N ASP A 73 -22.62 -19.60 -0.45
CA ASP A 73 -23.14 -19.68 0.92
C ASP A 73 -22.03 -19.63 1.99
N SER A 74 -20.79 -19.93 1.61
CA SER A 74 -19.61 -19.78 2.48
C SER A 74 -19.08 -18.34 2.56
N HIS A 75 -19.63 -17.39 1.80
CA HIS A 75 -19.07 -16.04 1.66
C HIS A 75 -19.31 -15.13 2.86
N GLY A 76 -20.57 -14.98 3.28
CA GLY A 76 -20.99 -13.87 4.15
C GLY A 76 -21.84 -14.28 5.35
N ALA A 77 -22.02 -15.58 5.60
CA ALA A 77 -22.81 -16.09 6.70
C ALA A 77 -22.02 -17.15 7.49
N PRO A 78 -22.26 -17.28 8.81
CA PRO A 78 -21.70 -18.38 9.59
C PRO A 78 -22.05 -19.74 8.96
N LEU A 79 -21.12 -20.69 9.03
CA LEU A 79 -21.34 -22.04 8.49
C LEU A 79 -22.49 -22.78 9.22
N GLY A 80 -22.62 -22.56 10.53
CA GLY A 80 -23.55 -23.25 11.43
C GLY A 80 -22.88 -24.44 12.13
N ASP A 81 -23.30 -24.76 13.36
CA ASP A 81 -22.59 -25.70 14.24
C ASP A 81 -22.39 -27.10 13.64
N ALA A 82 -23.42 -27.63 12.96
CA ALA A 82 -23.34 -28.93 12.29
C ALA A 82 -22.28 -28.93 11.17
N GLU A 83 -22.26 -27.88 10.35
CA GLU A 83 -21.29 -27.74 9.26
C GLU A 83 -19.87 -27.51 9.79
N ILE A 84 -19.74 -26.77 10.89
CA ILE A 84 -18.46 -26.55 11.57
C ILE A 84 -17.88 -27.87 12.12
N ALA A 85 -18.72 -28.75 12.67
CA ALA A 85 -18.30 -30.07 13.14
C ALA A 85 -17.77 -30.94 11.98
N LEU A 86 -18.49 -30.98 10.86
CA LEU A 86 -18.07 -31.70 9.66
C LEU A 86 -16.79 -31.11 9.03
N THR A 87 -16.66 -29.79 9.06
CA THR A 87 -15.46 -29.09 8.57
C THR A 87 -14.23 -29.48 9.38
N ARG A 88 -14.36 -29.57 10.71
CA ARG A 88 -13.27 -30.04 11.59
C ARG A 88 -12.87 -31.48 11.28
N GLU A 89 -13.84 -32.36 11.07
CA GLU A 89 -13.58 -33.75 10.67
C GLU A 89 -12.82 -33.83 9.34
N GLN A 90 -13.28 -33.11 8.31
CA GLN A 90 -12.62 -33.08 7.00
C GLN A 90 -11.19 -32.52 7.05
N LEU A 91 -10.92 -31.52 7.90
CA LEU A 91 -9.59 -30.93 8.07
C LEU A 91 -8.70 -31.70 9.05
N GLY A 92 -9.23 -32.73 9.74
CA GLY A 92 -8.52 -33.39 10.84
C GLY A 92 -8.22 -32.46 12.03
N TRP A 93 -8.99 -31.38 12.20
CA TRP A 93 -8.79 -30.38 13.24
C TRP A 93 -9.54 -30.75 14.53
N LYS A 94 -8.81 -31.27 15.51
CA LYS A 94 -9.36 -31.83 16.76
C LYS A 94 -9.57 -30.83 17.90
N TYR A 95 -9.06 -29.60 17.79
CA TYR A 95 -9.08 -28.63 18.88
C TYR A 95 -10.42 -27.88 18.96
N ALA A 96 -10.84 -27.55 20.18
CA ALA A 96 -12.09 -26.85 20.47
C ALA A 96 -12.10 -25.42 19.87
N PRO A 97 -13.27 -24.74 19.83
CA PRO A 97 -13.30 -23.33 19.44
C PRO A 97 -12.34 -22.48 20.29
N PHE A 98 -11.48 -21.71 19.60
CA PHE A 98 -10.47 -20.84 20.20
C PHE A 98 -9.38 -21.56 21.03
N GLU A 99 -9.28 -22.88 20.92
CA GLU A 99 -8.16 -23.65 21.47
C GLU A 99 -7.07 -23.81 20.41
N ILE A 100 -5.88 -23.31 20.71
CA ILE A 100 -4.69 -23.47 19.88
C ILE A 100 -3.59 -24.06 20.78
N PRO A 101 -3.02 -25.22 20.43
CA PRO A 101 -2.02 -25.87 21.27
C PRO A 101 -0.67 -25.15 21.16
N SER A 102 0.19 -25.34 22.18
CA SER A 102 1.45 -24.60 22.28
C SER A 102 2.43 -24.91 21.14
N GLU A 103 2.40 -26.11 20.58
CA GLU A 103 3.25 -26.49 19.44
C GLU A 103 2.89 -25.73 18.15
N ILE A 104 1.61 -25.37 17.97
CA ILE A 104 1.18 -24.53 16.83
C ILE A 104 1.61 -23.09 17.11
N TYR A 105 1.41 -22.57 18.32
CA TYR A 105 1.91 -21.24 18.69
C TYR A 105 3.42 -21.10 18.47
N ALA A 106 4.22 -22.09 18.88
CA ALA A 106 5.66 -22.07 18.74
C ALA A 106 6.13 -22.01 17.27
N GLN A 107 5.40 -22.65 16.35
CA GLN A 107 5.71 -22.61 14.92
C GLN A 107 5.32 -21.28 14.25
N TRP A 108 4.32 -20.58 14.80
CA TRP A 108 3.79 -19.33 14.27
C TRP A 108 4.35 -18.08 14.96
N ASP A 109 5.01 -18.23 16.11
CA ASP A 109 5.60 -17.09 16.81
C ASP A 109 6.71 -16.45 15.97
N ALA A 110 6.54 -15.16 15.70
CA ALA A 110 7.47 -14.38 14.91
C ALA A 110 8.17 -13.30 15.75
N LYS A 111 8.06 -13.32 17.08
CA LYS A 111 8.60 -12.25 17.95
C LYS A 111 10.11 -12.23 17.90
N GLU A 112 10.75 -13.39 18.05
CA GLU A 112 12.21 -13.50 17.99
C GLU A 112 12.75 -13.11 16.61
N VAL A 113 12.13 -13.63 15.53
CA VAL A 113 12.53 -13.31 14.15
C VAL A 113 12.31 -11.82 13.84
N GLY A 114 11.19 -11.25 14.30
CA GLY A 114 10.86 -9.83 14.15
C GLY A 114 11.86 -8.95 14.89
N GLN A 115 12.12 -9.23 16.16
CA GLN A 115 13.09 -8.52 16.99
C GLN A 115 14.49 -8.56 16.35
N ALA A 116 14.92 -9.72 15.86
CA ALA A 116 16.24 -9.86 15.23
C ALA A 116 16.36 -9.00 13.96
N LYS A 117 15.33 -9.00 13.10
CA LYS A 117 15.29 -8.19 11.87
C LYS A 117 15.26 -6.69 12.18
N GLU A 118 14.44 -6.27 13.15
CA GLU A 118 14.34 -4.87 13.55
C GLU A 118 15.62 -4.38 14.23
N SER A 119 16.21 -5.20 15.12
CA SER A 119 17.49 -4.87 15.76
C SER A 119 18.60 -4.67 14.73
N ALA A 120 18.69 -5.57 13.74
CA ALA A 120 19.63 -5.43 12.63
C ALA A 120 19.35 -4.18 11.77
N TRP A 121 18.10 -3.77 11.61
CA TRP A 121 17.75 -2.52 10.95
C TRP A 121 18.13 -1.29 11.79
N ASN A 122 17.92 -1.32 13.10
CA ASN A 122 18.28 -0.25 14.02
C ASN A 122 19.79 0.00 14.04
N GLU A 123 20.62 -1.05 13.98
CA GLU A 123 22.07 -0.91 13.83
C GLU A 123 22.45 -0.24 12.50
N LYS A 124 21.80 -0.60 11.40
CA LYS A 124 21.97 0.06 10.10
C LYS A 124 21.56 1.52 10.15
N PHE A 125 20.43 1.83 10.79
CA PHE A 125 19.95 3.21 10.93
C PHE A 125 20.87 4.05 11.81
N ALA A 126 21.44 3.48 12.89
CA ALA A 126 22.43 4.16 13.71
C ALA A 126 23.73 4.46 12.94
N ALA A 127 24.21 3.51 12.13
CA ALA A 127 25.35 3.73 11.25
C ALA A 127 25.05 4.81 10.18
N TYR A 128 23.84 4.77 9.60
CA TYR A 128 23.35 5.79 8.67
C TYR A 128 23.31 7.17 9.32
N ALA A 129 22.76 7.31 10.53
CA ALA A 129 22.69 8.59 11.24
C ALA A 129 24.07 9.17 11.60
N LYS A 130 25.08 8.32 11.82
CA LYS A 130 26.46 8.78 12.02
C LYS A 130 27.07 9.33 10.73
N ALA A 131 26.78 8.71 9.59
CA ALA A 131 27.30 9.12 8.28
C ALA A 131 26.52 10.29 7.66
N TYR A 132 25.21 10.36 7.92
CA TYR A 132 24.23 11.28 7.32
C TYR A 132 23.34 11.89 8.41
N PRO A 133 23.90 12.73 9.29
CA PRO A 133 23.19 13.21 10.48
C PRO A 133 21.98 14.09 10.15
N GLN A 134 22.04 14.86 9.07
CA GLN A 134 20.94 15.74 8.66
C GLN A 134 19.78 14.92 8.06
N GLU A 135 20.10 13.97 7.19
CA GLU A 135 19.14 13.13 6.50
C GLU A 135 18.47 12.13 7.45
N ALA A 136 19.19 11.60 8.44
CA ALA A 136 18.61 10.76 9.48
C ALA A 136 17.64 11.52 10.40
N ALA A 137 17.95 12.79 10.71
CA ALA A 137 17.02 13.64 11.44
C ALA A 137 15.75 13.92 10.62
N GLU A 138 15.90 14.22 9.33
CA GLU A 138 14.76 14.42 8.42
C GLU A 138 13.93 13.15 8.23
N PHE A 139 14.55 11.99 8.02
CA PHE A 139 13.85 10.71 7.95
C PHE A 139 13.04 10.48 9.22
N THR A 140 13.64 10.67 10.40
CA THR A 140 12.96 10.48 11.68
C THR A 140 11.77 11.42 11.84
N ARG A 141 11.95 12.72 11.55
CA ARG A 141 10.89 13.74 11.63
C ARG A 141 9.70 13.36 10.75
N ARG A 142 9.98 13.00 9.50
CA ARG A 142 9.01 12.63 8.48
C ARG A 142 8.24 11.36 8.81
N MET A 143 8.93 10.31 9.25
CA MET A 143 8.28 9.06 9.67
C MET A 143 7.35 9.25 10.88
N LYS A 144 7.59 10.28 11.70
CA LYS A 144 6.69 10.67 12.80
C LYS A 144 5.56 11.61 12.39
N GLY A 145 5.58 12.15 11.17
CA GLY A 145 4.65 13.19 10.73
C GLY A 145 4.82 14.53 11.47
N GLU A 146 6.02 14.81 11.99
CA GLU A 146 6.32 16.08 12.67
C GLU A 146 6.64 17.17 11.64
N MET A 147 6.16 18.41 11.87
CA MET A 147 6.50 19.54 11.01
C MET A 147 7.91 20.08 11.29
N PRO A 148 8.57 20.74 10.32
CA PRO A 148 9.79 21.52 10.60
C PRO A 148 9.51 22.59 11.66
N SER A 149 10.44 22.77 12.60
CA SER A 149 10.23 23.61 13.79
C SER A 149 9.95 25.08 13.48
N ASP A 150 10.43 25.59 12.35
CA ASP A 150 10.26 26.98 11.92
C ASP A 150 9.14 27.17 10.89
N PHE A 151 8.41 26.10 10.53
CA PHE A 151 7.35 26.16 9.52
C PHE A 151 6.25 27.15 9.90
N ASP A 152 5.76 27.11 11.14
CA ASP A 152 4.69 28.01 11.62
C ASP A 152 5.08 29.49 11.52
N ALA A 153 6.31 29.83 11.92
CA ALA A 153 6.82 31.19 11.85
C ALA A 153 6.92 31.69 10.39
N LYS A 154 7.52 30.87 9.51
CA LYS A 154 7.65 31.19 8.08
C LYS A 154 6.31 31.28 7.36
N ALA A 155 5.35 30.43 7.70
CA ALA A 155 4.00 30.47 7.14
C ALA A 155 3.26 31.75 7.56
N LYS A 156 3.35 32.16 8.84
CA LYS A 156 2.77 33.42 9.32
C LYS A 156 3.38 34.64 8.66
N GLU A 157 4.71 34.66 8.48
CA GLU A 157 5.41 35.73 7.76
C GLU A 157 4.91 35.83 6.30
N PHE A 158 4.79 34.69 5.61
CA PHE A 158 4.25 34.63 4.25
C PHE A 158 2.82 35.18 4.18
N ILE A 159 1.95 34.78 5.11
CA ILE A 159 0.56 35.27 5.16
C ILE A 159 0.51 36.79 5.42
N ALA A 160 1.27 37.30 6.38
CA ALA A 160 1.33 38.73 6.67
C ALA A 160 1.83 39.54 5.46
N LYS A 161 2.82 39.01 4.73
CA LYS A 161 3.32 39.61 3.48
C LYS A 161 2.23 39.70 2.41
N LEU A 162 1.40 38.67 2.24
CA LEU A 162 0.27 38.72 1.29
C LEU A 162 -0.76 39.77 1.69
N GLN A 163 -1.08 39.87 2.99
CA GLN A 163 -2.02 40.87 3.50
C GLN A 163 -1.52 42.31 3.28
N ALA A 164 -0.21 42.54 3.43
CA ALA A 164 0.42 43.83 3.19
C ALA A 164 0.58 44.17 1.69
N ASN A 165 0.48 43.19 0.79
CA ASN A 165 0.68 43.35 -0.65
C ASN A 165 -0.50 42.76 -1.45
N PRO A 166 -1.65 43.46 -1.51
CA PRO A 166 -2.84 42.94 -2.18
C PRO A 166 -2.60 42.62 -3.65
N ALA A 167 -3.12 41.46 -4.09
CA ALA A 167 -3.05 41.03 -5.48
C ALA A 167 -4.41 40.50 -5.94
N LYS A 168 -4.87 40.94 -7.12
CA LYS A 168 -6.10 40.43 -7.75
C LYS A 168 -5.79 39.18 -8.57
N ILE A 169 -5.78 38.03 -7.92
CA ILE A 169 -5.52 36.73 -8.55
C ILE A 169 -6.60 35.71 -8.17
N ALA A 170 -6.77 34.68 -9.01
CA ALA A 170 -7.66 33.56 -8.67
C ALA A 170 -7.07 32.71 -7.52
N SER A 171 -7.92 32.12 -6.68
CA SER A 171 -7.48 31.30 -5.54
C SER A 171 -6.66 30.07 -5.96
N ARG A 172 -6.90 29.47 -7.13
CA ARG A 172 -6.01 28.43 -7.69
C ARG A 172 -4.57 28.91 -7.88
N LYS A 173 -4.39 30.17 -8.30
CA LYS A 173 -3.05 30.76 -8.45
C LYS A 173 -2.46 31.12 -7.08
N ALA A 174 -3.29 31.54 -6.13
CA ALA A 174 -2.87 31.71 -4.74
C ALA A 174 -2.43 30.36 -4.11
N SER A 175 -3.12 29.25 -4.40
CA SER A 175 -2.74 27.91 -3.99
C SER A 175 -1.37 27.52 -4.56
N GLN A 176 -1.13 27.73 -5.86
CA GLN A 176 0.20 27.52 -6.45
C GLN A 176 1.28 28.35 -5.75
N ASN A 177 1.01 29.62 -5.45
CA ASN A 177 1.96 30.49 -4.77
C ASN A 177 2.25 30.00 -3.33
N ALA A 178 1.28 29.37 -2.66
CA ALA A 178 1.50 28.74 -1.36
C ALA A 178 2.32 27.45 -1.48
N ILE A 179 2.07 26.62 -2.50
CA ILE A 179 2.89 25.43 -2.79
C ILE A 179 4.35 25.85 -3.06
N GLU A 180 4.55 26.92 -3.84
CA GLU A 180 5.89 27.49 -4.09
C GLU A 180 6.57 27.97 -2.81
N ALA A 181 5.83 28.60 -1.90
CA ALA A 181 6.38 29.08 -0.63
C ALA A 181 6.69 27.94 0.36
N PHE A 182 5.88 26.88 0.38
CA PHE A 182 6.00 25.78 1.34
C PHE A 182 6.85 24.62 0.83
N GLY A 183 6.96 24.42 -0.48
CA GLY A 183 7.75 23.35 -1.09
C GLY A 183 9.20 23.27 -0.57
N PRO A 184 9.95 24.39 -0.48
CA PRO A 184 11.29 24.40 0.09
C PRO A 184 11.36 24.06 1.59
N LEU A 185 10.24 24.13 2.31
CA LEU A 185 10.16 23.85 3.74
C LEU A 185 9.68 22.42 4.02
N LEU A 186 8.95 21.81 3.09
CA LEU A 186 8.29 20.52 3.24
C LEU A 186 8.82 19.50 2.22
N PRO A 187 10.04 18.97 2.42
CA PRO A 187 10.59 17.92 1.57
C PRO A 187 9.75 16.63 1.55
N GLU A 188 8.84 16.45 2.51
CA GLU A 188 7.85 15.36 2.58
C GLU A 188 6.69 15.49 1.57
N PHE A 189 6.60 16.59 0.82
CA PHE A 189 5.55 16.67 -0.20
C PHE A 189 5.71 15.57 -1.24
N LEU A 190 4.64 14.81 -1.43
CA LEU A 190 4.42 13.95 -2.59
C LEU A 190 3.07 14.33 -3.21
N GLY A 191 3.11 15.37 -4.05
CA GLY A 191 1.94 15.96 -4.68
C GLY A 191 1.60 15.34 -6.02
N GLY A 192 0.54 15.83 -6.66
CA GLY A 192 0.21 15.44 -8.03
C GLY A 192 -1.12 15.99 -8.51
N SER A 193 -1.50 15.59 -9.73
CA SER A 193 -2.80 15.93 -10.31
C SER A 193 -3.26 14.83 -11.27
N ALA A 194 -4.59 14.63 -11.31
CA ALA A 194 -5.23 13.78 -12.30
C ALA A 194 -5.32 14.49 -13.66
N ASP A 195 -4.20 14.58 -14.38
CA ASP A 195 -4.08 15.17 -15.73
C ASP A 195 -4.51 16.65 -15.86
N LEU A 196 -4.57 17.38 -14.74
CA LEU A 196 -5.02 18.77 -14.69
C LEU A 196 -3.95 19.70 -14.11
N ALA A 197 -2.67 19.31 -14.11
CA ALA A 197 -1.57 20.11 -13.58
C ALA A 197 -1.56 21.59 -14.03
N PRO A 198 -1.69 21.94 -15.34
CA PRO A 198 -1.69 23.34 -15.77
C PRO A 198 -2.98 24.10 -15.40
N SER A 199 -4.06 23.39 -15.07
CA SER A 199 -5.37 23.97 -14.72
C SER A 199 -5.55 24.16 -13.22
N ASN A 200 -5.15 23.14 -12.45
CA ASN A 200 -5.18 23.11 -10.99
C ASN A 200 -4.00 23.86 -10.37
N LEU A 201 -2.92 24.03 -11.14
CA LEU A 201 -1.69 24.74 -10.74
C LEU A 201 -0.96 24.09 -9.56
N THR A 202 -0.76 22.77 -9.62
CA THR A 202 -0.11 21.99 -8.55
C THR A 202 1.40 21.85 -8.68
N LEU A 203 1.99 22.28 -9.80
CA LEU A 203 3.44 22.32 -9.99
C LEU A 203 4.02 23.63 -9.43
N TRP A 204 5.19 23.50 -8.80
CA TRP A 204 6.04 24.60 -8.32
C TRP A 204 7.47 24.44 -8.86
N SER A 205 8.34 25.43 -8.65
CA SER A 205 9.67 25.47 -9.27
C SER A 205 10.56 24.27 -8.95
N GLY A 206 10.36 23.63 -7.78
CA GLY A 206 11.07 22.42 -7.35
C GLY A 206 10.29 21.12 -7.52
N SER A 207 9.19 21.11 -8.28
CA SER A 207 8.48 19.88 -8.62
C SER A 207 9.33 18.98 -9.53
N LYS A 208 9.44 17.71 -9.17
CA LYS A 208 10.11 16.66 -9.97
C LYS A 208 9.23 15.43 -10.03
N ALA A 209 8.91 14.98 -11.24
CA ALA A 209 8.00 13.86 -11.44
C ALA A 209 8.69 12.51 -11.16
N ILE A 210 8.05 11.62 -10.39
CA ILE A 210 8.66 10.34 -9.99
C ILE A 210 8.85 9.34 -11.13
N ASN A 211 8.15 9.55 -12.26
CA ASN A 211 8.36 8.78 -13.49
C ASN A 211 9.59 9.25 -14.29
N GLU A 212 10.23 10.36 -13.90
CA GLU A 212 11.47 10.88 -14.48
C GLU A 212 12.64 10.71 -13.51
N ASP A 213 12.43 11.00 -12.23
CA ASP A 213 13.38 10.83 -11.14
C ASP A 213 12.68 10.25 -9.91
N ALA A 214 13.03 9.01 -9.52
CA ALA A 214 12.39 8.31 -8.41
C ALA A 214 12.56 9.01 -7.04
N ALA A 215 13.52 9.94 -6.90
CA ALA A 215 13.66 10.79 -5.71
C ALA A 215 12.81 12.08 -5.78
N GLY A 216 11.94 12.20 -6.79
CA GLY A 216 11.03 13.32 -6.99
C GLY A 216 9.89 13.41 -5.97
N ASN A 217 9.06 14.44 -6.13
CA ASN A 217 8.01 14.85 -5.18
C ASN A 217 6.65 15.08 -5.87
N TYR A 218 6.51 14.66 -7.13
CA TYR A 218 5.32 14.88 -7.93
C TYR A 218 4.88 13.63 -8.70
N ILE A 219 3.58 13.41 -8.78
CA ILE A 219 2.98 12.27 -9.48
C ILE A 219 2.04 12.76 -10.59
N HIS A 220 2.32 12.32 -11.82
CA HIS A 220 1.37 12.40 -12.92
C HIS A 220 0.40 11.20 -12.85
N TYR A 221 -0.73 11.38 -12.17
CA TYR A 221 -1.69 10.30 -11.94
C TYR A 221 -2.45 9.85 -13.20
N GLY A 222 -2.52 10.70 -14.23
CA GLY A 222 -3.44 10.56 -15.35
C GLY A 222 -4.90 10.76 -14.93
N VAL A 223 -5.86 10.48 -15.81
CA VAL A 223 -7.30 10.67 -15.54
C VAL A 223 -7.83 9.55 -14.63
N ARG A 224 -7.49 9.61 -13.35
CA ARG A 224 -7.69 8.53 -12.36
C ARG A 224 -7.99 9.08 -10.98
N GLU A 225 -9.02 9.90 -10.83
CA GLU A 225 -9.31 10.64 -9.60
C GLU A 225 -9.51 9.70 -8.40
N PHE A 226 -10.27 8.62 -8.58
CA PHE A 226 -10.51 7.67 -7.50
C PHE A 226 -9.23 6.90 -7.12
N GLY A 227 -8.50 6.39 -8.12
CA GLY A 227 -7.21 5.72 -7.92
C GLY A 227 -6.18 6.63 -7.25
N MET A 228 -6.04 7.87 -7.72
CA MET A 228 -5.20 8.91 -7.13
C MET A 228 -5.50 9.10 -5.64
N THR A 229 -6.78 9.24 -5.29
CA THR A 229 -7.19 9.49 -3.91
C THR A 229 -6.92 8.28 -3.02
N ALA A 230 -7.20 7.06 -3.49
CA ALA A 230 -6.90 5.83 -2.73
C ALA A 230 -5.38 5.60 -2.60
N ILE A 231 -4.59 5.91 -3.64
CA ILE A 231 -3.12 5.86 -3.59
C ILE A 231 -2.58 6.86 -2.56
N ALA A 232 -3.12 8.08 -2.52
CA ALA A 232 -2.74 9.09 -1.53
C ALA A 232 -3.04 8.64 -0.09
N ASN A 233 -4.11 7.87 0.14
CA ASN A 233 -4.35 7.23 1.45
C ASN A 233 -3.28 6.18 1.77
N GLY A 234 -2.85 5.39 0.79
CA GLY A 234 -1.73 4.45 0.97
C GLY A 234 -0.42 5.14 1.30
N ILE A 235 -0.11 6.25 0.61
CA ILE A 235 1.07 7.10 0.88
C ILE A 235 1.03 7.64 2.32
N SER A 236 -0.11 8.16 2.77
CA SER A 236 -0.23 8.70 4.13
C SER A 236 -0.16 7.63 5.21
N LEU A 237 -0.71 6.43 4.96
CA LEU A 237 -0.60 5.28 5.88
C LEU A 237 0.82 4.71 5.97
N HIS A 238 1.62 4.81 4.91
CA HIS A 238 3.00 4.34 4.90
C HIS A 238 3.90 5.17 5.85
N GLY A 239 3.66 6.48 5.90
CA GLY A 239 4.49 7.43 6.65
C GLY A 239 5.78 7.81 5.93
N GLY A 240 6.28 9.02 6.19
CA GLY A 240 7.54 9.55 5.65
C GLY A 240 7.41 10.57 4.52
#